data_AF-A0A2A3LH37-F1
#
_entry.id   AF-A0A2A3LH37-F1
#
_cell.length_a   1.000
_cell.length_b   1.000
_cell.length_c   1.000
_cell.angle_alpha   90.00
_cell.angle_beta   90.00
_cell.angle_gamma   90.00
#
_symmetry.space_group_name_H-M   'P 1'
#
loop_
_entity.id
_entity.type
_entity.pdbx_description
1 polymer ?
#
loop_
_entity_poly.entity_id
_entity_poly.type
_entity_poly.pdbx_seq_one_letter_code
_entity_poly.pdbx_strand_id
1 'polypeptide(L)'
;MLVPACAARFRRRPGPKRPVPTPSASSASVARSHSTQCCSLVLLVPATQDVIDRALPDRNPELTWVTPPAPQPPERVEVVQPRTVPAPAVPQPIARPATPVDVVVPLEAGTLPALPVIERPTAAIAAPAVENVPVSGVALQYANAPSPAYPRAALIAGAEGVVLLEVHVGVDGRPMDVRIHRSSGNRELDRAALRHVQRAWTFQPAMRDGVAVEAIGLVPIAFNLSRG
;
A
#
# COMPACT_ATOMS: atom_id res chain seq x y z
N MET A 1 40.95 22.28 37.52
CA MET A 1 39.69 22.46 36.78
C MET A 1 38.94 21.12 36.82
N LEU A 2 37.95 20.97 37.70
CA LEU A 2 37.02 19.84 37.72
C LEU A 2 35.63 20.42 38.02
N VAL A 3 34.69 20.31 37.08
CA VAL A 3 33.30 20.74 37.21
C VAL A 3 32.45 19.52 37.56
N PRO A 4 31.57 19.55 38.58
CA PRO A 4 30.68 18.43 38.86
C PRO A 4 29.39 18.51 38.03
N ALA A 5 28.97 17.35 37.53
CA ALA A 5 27.73 17.15 36.78
C ALA A 5 26.50 17.28 37.70
N CYS A 6 25.58 18.17 37.33
CA CYS A 6 24.32 18.39 38.04
C CYS A 6 23.23 17.48 37.46
N ALA A 7 22.75 16.52 38.25
CA ALA A 7 21.63 15.65 37.91
C ALA A 7 20.28 16.36 38.19
N ALA A 8 19.62 16.85 37.13
CA ALA A 8 18.30 17.48 37.24
C ALA A 8 17.18 16.43 37.14
N ARG A 9 16.60 16.09 38.30
CA ARG A 9 15.37 15.30 38.46
C ARG A 9 14.18 16.05 37.83
N PHE A 10 13.64 15.52 36.73
CA PHE A 10 12.44 16.06 36.08
C PHE A 10 11.17 15.68 36.88
N ARG A 11 10.65 16.60 37.70
CA ARG A 11 9.33 16.45 38.34
C ARG A 11 8.23 16.69 37.29
N ARG A 12 7.37 15.69 37.05
CA ARG A 12 6.19 15.83 36.17
C ARG A 12 5.21 16.85 36.77
N ARG A 13 4.90 17.91 36.02
CA ARG A 13 3.84 18.88 36.35
C ARG A 13 2.46 18.25 36.07
N PRO A 14 1.46 18.37 36.96
CA PRO A 14 0.09 18.01 36.64
C PRO A 14 -0.53 19.07 35.71
N GLY A 15 -1.13 18.62 34.61
CA GLY A 15 -1.80 19.47 33.62
C GLY A 15 -3.14 20.03 34.11
N PRO A 16 -3.64 21.13 33.52
CA PRO A 16 -4.86 21.80 33.95
C PRO A 16 -6.12 21.00 33.59
N LYS A 17 -7.04 20.89 34.56
CA LYS A 17 -8.36 20.24 34.41
C LYS A 17 -9.25 21.06 33.47
N ARG A 18 -9.82 20.42 32.45
CA ARG A 18 -10.82 21.04 31.56
C ARG A 18 -12.15 21.23 32.31
N PRO A 19 -12.85 22.36 32.16
CA PRO A 19 -14.13 22.61 32.81
C PRO A 19 -15.26 21.81 32.14
N VAL A 20 -16.16 21.29 32.97
CA VAL A 20 -17.37 20.57 32.60
C VAL A 20 -18.47 21.57 32.21
N PRO A 21 -19.22 21.39 31.12
CA PRO A 21 -20.34 22.26 30.79
C PRO A 21 -21.53 21.97 31.71
N THR A 22 -21.99 22.98 32.45
CA THR A 22 -23.26 22.96 33.18
C THR A 22 -24.42 23.24 32.22
N PRO A 23 -25.55 22.53 32.31
CA PRO A 23 -26.76 22.91 31.59
C PRO A 23 -27.41 24.13 32.26
N SER A 24 -27.53 25.21 31.47
CA SER A 24 -28.21 26.45 31.80
C SER A 24 -29.71 26.20 31.96
N ALA A 25 -30.24 26.60 33.12
CA ALA A 25 -31.67 26.66 33.40
C ALA A 25 -32.32 27.78 32.58
N SER A 26 -33.33 27.45 31.77
CA SER A 26 -34.28 28.41 31.24
C SER A 26 -35.64 28.19 31.87
N SER A 27 -35.98 29.12 32.75
CA SER A 27 -37.29 29.29 33.36
C SER A 27 -38.27 29.83 32.33
N ALA A 28 -39.45 29.21 32.20
CA ALA A 28 -40.63 29.87 31.66
C ALA A 28 -41.82 29.56 32.56
N SER A 29 -42.24 30.59 33.28
CA SER A 29 -43.35 30.60 34.24
C SER A 29 -44.66 30.82 33.51
N VAL A 30 -45.67 29.98 33.76
CA VAL A 30 -47.08 30.36 33.63
C VAL A 30 -47.84 29.85 34.84
N ALA A 31 -48.19 30.80 35.70
CA ALA A 31 -49.10 30.64 36.81
C ALA A 31 -50.56 30.51 36.31
N ARG A 32 -51.32 29.62 36.95
CA ARG A 32 -52.73 29.86 37.30
C ARG A 32 -53.24 28.85 38.34
N SER A 33 -53.83 29.42 39.39
CA SER A 33 -54.44 28.79 40.56
C SER A 33 -55.44 27.67 40.25
N HIS A 34 -55.51 26.64 41.10
CA HIS A 34 -56.54 26.48 42.15
C HIS A 34 -56.48 25.08 42.77
N SER A 35 -56.84 25.03 44.06
CA SER A 35 -57.51 23.90 44.73
C SER A 35 -56.67 22.74 45.25
N THR A 36 -56.32 22.86 46.53
CA THR A 36 -56.22 21.81 47.53
C THR A 36 -57.03 20.54 47.20
N GLN A 37 -56.38 19.39 47.03
CA GLN A 37 -56.83 18.10 47.60
C GLN A 37 -55.76 17.01 47.37
N CYS A 38 -55.53 16.20 48.41
CA CYS A 38 -54.85 14.89 48.38
C CYS A 38 -53.32 14.89 48.29
N CYS A 39 -52.69 15.13 49.44
CA CYS A 39 -51.66 14.21 49.91
C CYS A 39 -52.12 12.74 49.75
N SER A 40 -51.16 11.84 49.50
CA SER A 40 -51.24 10.37 49.51
C SER A 40 -51.72 9.64 48.24
N LEU A 41 -50.90 9.68 47.18
CA LEU A 41 -50.69 8.51 46.31
C LEU A 41 -49.39 8.64 45.49
N VAL A 42 -48.26 8.70 46.20
CA VAL A 42 -46.93 8.42 45.63
C VAL A 42 -46.51 7.05 46.11
N LEU A 43 -47.05 5.98 45.51
CA LEU A 43 -46.54 4.62 45.68
C LEU A 43 -46.66 3.87 44.36
N LEU A 44 -45.57 3.18 44.01
CA LEU A 44 -45.33 2.33 42.83
C LEU A 44 -44.95 3.04 41.51
N VAL A 45 -43.75 3.63 41.48
CA VAL A 45 -42.85 3.40 40.34
C VAL A 45 -41.94 2.24 40.75
N PRO A 46 -41.94 1.09 40.05
CA PRO A 46 -41.04 0.01 40.39
C PRO A 46 -39.60 0.44 40.10
N ALA A 47 -38.74 0.30 41.10
CA ALA A 47 -37.30 0.39 40.96
C ALA A 47 -36.82 -0.72 40.01
N THR A 48 -36.72 -0.44 38.71
CA THR A 48 -36.14 -1.36 37.72
C THR A 48 -34.88 -0.78 37.07
N GLN A 49 -34.28 0.25 37.66
CA GLN A 49 -33.06 0.90 37.13
C GLN A 49 -31.75 0.24 37.57
N ASP A 50 -31.77 -0.91 38.24
CA ASP A 50 -30.57 -1.60 38.73
C ASP A 50 -30.09 -2.80 37.87
N VAL A 51 -30.76 -3.13 36.76
CA VAL A 51 -30.42 -4.34 35.96
C VAL A 51 -29.40 -4.06 34.84
N ILE A 52 -29.25 -2.81 34.37
CA ILE A 52 -28.43 -2.53 33.18
C ILE A 52 -26.92 -2.42 33.50
N ASP A 53 -26.52 -2.17 34.75
CA ASP A 53 -25.11 -1.87 35.09
C ASP A 53 -24.29 -3.05 35.64
N ARG A 54 -24.84 -4.27 35.68
CA ARG A 54 -24.15 -5.42 36.33
C ARG A 54 -23.51 -6.45 35.41
N ALA A 55 -23.45 -6.22 34.09
CA ALA A 55 -23.03 -7.24 33.14
C ALA A 55 -22.03 -6.81 32.05
N LEU A 56 -21.17 -5.82 32.30
CA LEU A 56 -19.95 -5.66 31.52
C LEU A 56 -18.75 -6.03 32.39
N PRO A 57 -18.18 -7.23 32.28
CA PRO A 57 -16.86 -7.47 32.84
C PRO A 57 -15.92 -6.42 32.27
N ASP A 58 -15.11 -5.80 33.13
CA ASP A 58 -13.99 -4.94 32.76
C ASP A 58 -13.00 -5.78 31.94
N ARG A 59 -13.31 -5.97 30.66
CA ARG A 59 -12.42 -6.53 29.66
C ARG A 59 -11.64 -5.35 29.09
N ASN A 60 -10.84 -4.73 29.93
CA ASN A 60 -9.57 -4.17 29.47
C ASN A 60 -8.67 -5.39 29.16
N PRO A 61 -8.49 -5.80 27.89
CA PRO A 61 -7.54 -6.86 27.61
C PRO A 61 -6.17 -6.32 28.00
N GLU A 62 -5.60 -6.87 29.06
CA GLU A 62 -4.22 -6.60 29.42
C GLU A 62 -3.37 -7.03 28.23
N LEU A 63 -2.97 -6.06 27.40
CA LEU A 63 -2.11 -6.24 26.24
C LEU A 63 -0.78 -6.77 26.77
N THR A 64 -0.67 -8.09 26.87
CA THR A 64 0.58 -8.76 27.11
C THR A 64 1.36 -8.65 25.82
N TRP A 65 2.29 -7.70 25.78
CA TRP A 65 3.28 -7.64 24.72
C TRP A 65 4.10 -8.94 24.77
N VAL A 66 3.76 -9.88 23.91
CA VAL A 66 4.65 -11.02 23.65
C VAL A 66 5.83 -10.43 22.91
N THR A 67 6.96 -10.29 23.60
CA THR A 67 8.24 -9.96 22.97
C THR A 67 8.46 -11.01 21.87
N PRO A 68 8.49 -10.61 20.58
CA PRO A 68 8.74 -11.56 19.51
C PRO A 68 10.11 -12.22 19.80
N PRO A 69 10.19 -13.56 19.74
CA PRO A 69 11.48 -14.23 19.90
C PRO A 69 12.44 -13.64 18.88
N ALA A 70 13.65 -13.29 19.35
CA ALA A 70 14.66 -12.69 18.50
C ALA A 70 14.81 -13.53 17.22
N PRO A 71 14.85 -12.92 16.02
CA PRO A 71 15.03 -13.65 14.79
C PRO A 71 16.34 -14.42 14.91
N GLN A 72 16.24 -15.75 14.94
CA GLN A 72 17.43 -16.59 14.85
C GLN A 72 18.10 -16.24 13.52
N PRO A 73 19.42 -15.96 13.51
CA PRO A 73 20.15 -15.75 12.27
C PRO A 73 19.81 -16.90 11.31
N PRO A 74 19.52 -16.63 10.03
CA PRO A 74 19.17 -17.68 9.10
C PRO A 74 20.28 -18.73 9.13
N GLU A 75 19.92 -19.93 9.58
CA GLU A 75 20.78 -21.09 9.47
C GLU A 75 21.18 -21.17 8.00
N ARG A 76 22.48 -21.11 7.78
CA ARG A 76 23.08 -21.13 6.45
C ARG A 76 22.65 -22.46 5.86
N VAL A 77 21.56 -22.47 5.09
CA VAL A 77 21.20 -23.58 4.24
C VAL A 77 22.42 -23.74 3.35
N GLU A 78 23.24 -24.73 3.67
CA GLU A 78 24.31 -25.15 2.82
C GLU A 78 23.65 -25.42 1.48
N VAL A 79 24.00 -24.58 0.50
CA VAL A 79 23.52 -24.69 -0.86
C VAL A 79 23.85 -26.12 -1.26
N VAL A 80 22.83 -26.99 -1.28
CA VAL A 80 22.92 -28.26 -1.98
C VAL A 80 23.21 -27.85 -3.41
N GLN A 81 24.48 -28.00 -3.78
CA GLN A 81 24.98 -27.66 -5.10
C GLN A 81 23.99 -28.23 -6.12
N PRO A 82 23.45 -27.41 -7.04
CA PRO A 82 22.62 -27.93 -8.11
C PRO A 82 23.42 -29.02 -8.80
N ARG A 83 22.92 -30.26 -8.78
CA ARG A 83 23.43 -31.32 -9.66
C ARG A 83 23.41 -30.73 -11.06
N THR A 84 24.59 -30.64 -11.65
CA THR A 84 24.83 -30.28 -13.05
C THR A 84 23.91 -31.13 -13.92
N VAL A 85 22.91 -30.49 -14.53
CA VAL A 85 22.21 -31.09 -15.67
C VAL A 85 23.26 -31.17 -16.79
N PRO A 86 23.52 -32.36 -17.38
CA PRO A 86 24.46 -32.45 -18.50
C PRO A 86 23.94 -31.59 -19.65
N ALA A 87 24.72 -30.58 -20.04
CA ALA A 87 24.43 -29.79 -21.22
C ALA A 87 24.42 -30.71 -22.46
N PRO A 88 23.40 -30.65 -23.33
CA PRO A 88 23.43 -31.32 -24.62
C PRO A 88 24.64 -30.87 -25.43
N ALA A 89 25.41 -31.84 -25.94
CA ALA A 89 26.61 -31.61 -26.73
C ALA A 89 26.29 -30.79 -27.99
N VAL A 90 26.89 -29.60 -28.09
CA VAL A 90 26.91 -28.81 -29.31
C VAL A 90 27.86 -29.51 -30.31
N PRO A 91 27.45 -29.81 -31.55
CA PRO A 91 28.34 -30.41 -32.53
C PRO A 91 29.47 -29.44 -32.89
N GLN A 92 30.71 -29.88 -32.68
CA GLN A 92 31.91 -29.11 -33.03
C GLN A 92 32.07 -29.03 -34.56
N PRO A 93 32.27 -27.85 -35.16
CA PRO A 93 32.66 -27.74 -36.55
C PRO A 93 34.06 -28.34 -36.77
N ILE A 94 34.14 -29.35 -37.63
CA ILE A 94 35.37 -30.02 -38.03
C ILE A 94 36.30 -29.00 -38.72
N ALA A 95 37.52 -28.87 -38.22
CA ALA A 95 38.58 -28.05 -38.80
C ALA A 95 38.91 -28.53 -40.22
N ARG A 96 38.89 -27.61 -41.20
CA ARG A 96 39.47 -27.86 -42.54
C ARG A 96 40.94 -27.43 -42.55
N PRO A 97 41.85 -28.26 -43.10
CA PRO A 97 43.27 -27.96 -43.17
C PRO A 97 43.62 -26.91 -44.24
N ALA A 98 44.73 -26.21 -43.98
CA ALA A 98 45.31 -25.12 -44.75
C ALA A 98 45.85 -25.56 -46.13
N THR A 99 45.86 -24.62 -47.07
CA THR A 99 46.86 -24.57 -48.15
C THR A 99 47.35 -23.13 -48.31
N PRO A 100 48.67 -22.88 -48.41
CA PRO A 100 49.25 -21.57 -48.71
C PRO A 100 49.54 -21.45 -50.21
N VAL A 101 49.25 -20.30 -50.83
CA VAL A 101 49.85 -19.94 -52.12
C VAL A 101 50.15 -18.44 -52.11
N ASP A 102 51.44 -18.13 -52.20
CA ASP A 102 52.06 -16.84 -52.49
C ASP A 102 51.54 -16.18 -53.78
N VAL A 103 51.59 -14.84 -53.86
CA VAL A 103 52.04 -14.00 -55.01
C VAL A 103 51.77 -12.50 -54.71
N VAL A 104 52.83 -11.82 -54.24
CA VAL A 104 53.47 -10.57 -54.73
C VAL A 104 52.62 -9.45 -55.43
N VAL A 105 52.50 -8.27 -54.75
CA VAL A 105 52.77 -6.84 -55.17
C VAL A 105 51.91 -6.21 -56.32
N PRO A 106 51.68 -4.87 -56.49
CA PRO A 106 52.11 -3.64 -55.77
C PRO A 106 51.02 -2.62 -55.38
N LEU A 107 51.48 -1.64 -54.59
CA LEU A 107 50.93 -0.30 -54.32
C LEU A 107 50.58 0.48 -55.60
N GLU A 108 49.36 1.03 -55.71
CA GLU A 108 49.07 2.17 -56.58
C GLU A 108 48.09 3.16 -55.94
N ALA A 109 48.39 4.43 -56.21
CA ALA A 109 47.86 5.62 -55.58
C ALA A 109 46.40 5.91 -55.97
N GLY A 110 45.64 6.45 -55.02
CA GLY A 110 44.28 6.92 -55.24
C GLY A 110 43.90 8.00 -54.24
N THR A 111 44.38 9.22 -54.49
CA THR A 111 43.97 10.47 -53.84
C THR A 111 42.45 10.63 -53.85
N LEU A 112 41.85 10.85 -52.67
CA LEU A 112 40.57 11.57 -52.56
C LEU A 112 40.62 12.57 -51.38
N PRO A 113 39.98 13.74 -51.55
CA PRO A 113 40.32 14.98 -50.85
C PRO A 113 39.66 15.09 -49.46
N ALA A 114 40.30 15.88 -48.60
CA ALA A 114 39.79 16.23 -47.28
C ALA A 114 38.39 16.83 -47.35
N LEU A 115 37.41 16.17 -46.70
CA LEU A 115 36.10 16.74 -46.45
C LEU A 115 36.15 17.62 -45.19
N PRO A 116 35.45 18.77 -45.21
CA PRO A 116 35.58 19.81 -44.19
C PRO A 116 35.08 19.33 -42.83
N VAL A 117 35.78 19.75 -41.78
CA VAL A 117 35.30 19.72 -40.38
C VAL A 117 33.97 20.47 -40.35
N ILE A 118 32.86 19.73 -40.25
CA ILE A 118 31.57 20.31 -39.93
C ILE A 118 31.50 20.43 -38.41
N GLU A 119 31.27 21.67 -38.02
CA GLU A 119 31.32 22.23 -36.69
C GLU A 119 30.48 21.44 -35.69
N ARG A 120 31.08 21.26 -34.51
CA ARG A 120 30.44 20.86 -33.26
C ARG A 120 29.01 21.44 -33.18
N PRO A 121 27.96 20.63 -33.02
CA PRO A 121 26.62 21.15 -32.77
C PRO A 121 26.65 22.04 -31.53
N THR A 122 26.44 23.33 -31.79
CA THR A 122 26.05 24.30 -30.79
C THR A 122 24.86 23.76 -29.98
N ALA A 123 24.86 24.11 -28.70
CA ALA A 123 23.90 23.68 -27.70
C ALA A 123 22.45 23.78 -28.19
N ALA A 124 21.80 22.63 -28.37
CA ALA A 124 20.38 22.54 -28.08
C ALA A 124 20.28 22.42 -26.56
N ILE A 125 19.89 23.51 -25.90
CA ILE A 125 19.40 23.47 -24.53
C ILE A 125 18.16 22.58 -24.59
N ALA A 126 18.34 21.30 -24.26
CA ALA A 126 17.24 20.43 -23.93
C ALA A 126 16.48 21.11 -22.79
N ALA A 127 15.21 21.43 -23.03
CA ALA A 127 14.30 21.81 -21.97
C ALA A 127 14.46 20.81 -20.81
N PRO A 128 14.35 21.24 -19.52
CA PRO A 128 14.35 20.29 -18.44
C PRO A 128 13.13 19.40 -18.66
N ALA A 129 13.36 18.18 -19.15
CA ALA A 129 12.40 17.11 -19.03
C ALA A 129 12.23 16.93 -17.52
N VAL A 130 11.14 17.46 -16.98
CA VAL A 130 10.72 17.13 -15.62
C VAL A 130 10.44 15.64 -15.71
N GLU A 131 11.40 14.83 -15.28
CA GLU A 131 11.28 13.40 -15.29
C GLU A 131 10.19 13.05 -14.28
N ASN A 132 8.95 12.94 -14.78
CA ASN A 132 7.77 12.61 -14.01
C ASN A 132 7.84 11.12 -13.68
N VAL A 133 8.81 10.75 -12.84
CA VAL A 133 8.97 9.38 -12.35
C VAL A 133 7.78 9.09 -11.45
N PRO A 134 7.01 8.02 -11.73
CA PRO A 134 5.85 7.66 -10.90
C PRO A 134 6.30 7.37 -9.48
N VAL A 135 5.60 7.94 -8.52
CA VAL A 135 5.88 7.74 -7.10
C VAL A 135 5.49 6.31 -6.73
N SER A 136 6.47 5.48 -6.38
CA SER A 136 6.27 4.05 -6.11
C SER A 136 6.22 3.74 -4.62
N GLY A 137 5.46 2.71 -4.23
CA GLY A 137 5.42 2.21 -2.85
C GLY A 137 4.52 3.02 -1.90
N VAL A 138 3.66 3.86 -2.45
CA VAL A 138 2.71 4.67 -1.66
C VAL A 138 1.41 3.90 -1.47
N ALA A 139 0.80 4.01 -0.28
CA ALA A 139 -0.56 3.53 -0.06
C ALA A 139 -1.54 4.40 -0.87
N LEU A 140 -2.14 3.81 -1.91
CA LEU A 140 -3.10 4.52 -2.75
C LEU A 140 -4.36 4.86 -1.94
N GLN A 141 -4.82 6.11 -2.05
CA GLN A 141 -6.08 6.53 -1.47
C GLN A 141 -7.21 6.27 -2.47
N TYR A 142 -8.27 5.61 -2.00
CA TYR A 142 -9.42 5.28 -2.84
C TYR A 142 -10.38 6.46 -2.93
N ALA A 143 -10.71 6.88 -4.15
CA ALA A 143 -11.81 7.83 -4.38
C ALA A 143 -13.13 7.07 -4.51
N ASN A 144 -13.13 5.97 -5.27
CA ASN A 144 -14.26 5.07 -5.43
C ASN A 144 -13.74 3.63 -5.56
N ALA A 145 -14.14 2.75 -4.63
CA ALA A 145 -13.70 1.36 -4.58
C ALA A 145 -14.90 0.42 -4.32
N PRO A 146 -15.80 0.25 -5.30
CA PRO A 146 -16.89 -0.70 -5.17
C PRO A 146 -16.34 -2.14 -5.10
N SER A 147 -16.96 -3.00 -4.29
CA SER A 147 -16.57 -4.41 -4.20
C SER A 147 -16.74 -5.13 -5.55
N PRO A 148 -15.81 -6.02 -5.93
CA PRO A 148 -15.92 -6.79 -7.17
C PRO A 148 -17.07 -7.79 -7.13
N ALA A 149 -17.72 -7.98 -8.29
CA ALA A 149 -18.69 -9.04 -8.46
C ALA A 149 -17.99 -10.41 -8.44
N TYR A 150 -18.59 -11.36 -7.72
CA TYR A 150 -18.06 -12.72 -7.61
C TYR A 150 -18.28 -13.49 -8.92
N PRO A 151 -17.23 -14.05 -9.55
CA PRO A 151 -17.42 -14.83 -10.77
C PRO A 151 -18.15 -16.15 -10.48
N ARG A 152 -19.16 -16.48 -11.32
CA ARG A 152 -19.98 -17.70 -11.17
C ARG A 152 -19.15 -18.98 -11.07
N ALA A 153 -18.07 -19.08 -11.84
CA ALA A 153 -17.17 -20.24 -11.79
C ALA A 153 -16.51 -20.42 -10.41
N ALA A 154 -16.07 -19.33 -9.78
CA ALA A 154 -15.47 -19.38 -8.44
C ALA A 154 -16.51 -19.57 -7.34
N LEU A 155 -17.73 -19.04 -7.51
CA LEU A 155 -18.86 -19.31 -6.61
C LEU A 155 -19.19 -20.80 -6.55
N ILE A 156 -19.33 -21.45 -7.71
CA ILE A 156 -19.64 -22.89 -7.79
C ILE A 156 -18.49 -23.73 -7.22
N ALA A 157 -17.24 -23.30 -7.46
CA ALA A 157 -16.05 -23.97 -6.94
C ALA A 157 -15.78 -23.70 -5.45
N GLY A 158 -16.55 -22.82 -4.80
CA GLY A 158 -16.32 -22.44 -3.40
C GLY A 158 -14.96 -21.78 -3.14
N ALA A 159 -14.37 -21.14 -4.15
CA ALA A 159 -13.02 -20.60 -4.05
C ALA A 159 -13.03 -19.19 -3.44
N GLU A 160 -12.28 -18.97 -2.36
CA GLU A 160 -12.11 -17.71 -1.64
C GLU A 160 -10.64 -17.26 -1.62
N GLY A 161 -10.37 -16.02 -1.22
CA GLY A 161 -9.01 -15.55 -0.96
C GLY A 161 -8.80 -14.06 -1.17
N VAL A 162 -7.57 -13.61 -0.97
CA VAL A 162 -7.17 -12.21 -1.15
C VAL A 162 -6.24 -12.08 -2.35
N VAL A 163 -6.62 -11.26 -3.32
CA VAL A 163 -5.78 -10.87 -4.46
C VAL A 163 -5.08 -9.57 -4.11
N LEU A 164 -3.76 -9.50 -4.26
CA LEU A 164 -3.00 -8.26 -4.12
C LEU A 164 -2.65 -7.74 -5.51
N LEU A 165 -3.18 -6.59 -5.87
CA LEU A 165 -2.94 -5.95 -7.15
C LEU A 165 -1.96 -4.79 -7.00
N GLU A 166 -1.07 -4.66 -7.97
CA GLU A 166 -0.26 -3.46 -8.17
C GLU A 166 -0.97 -2.59 -9.21
N VAL A 167 -1.27 -1.35 -8.83
CA VAL A 167 -2.03 -0.42 -9.66
C VAL A 167 -1.17 0.80 -9.95
N HIS A 168 -1.00 1.11 -11.23
CA HIS A 168 -0.42 2.36 -11.71
C HIS A 168 -1.55 3.36 -11.95
N VAL A 169 -1.58 4.41 -11.15
CA VAL A 169 -2.59 5.47 -11.16
C VAL A 169 -2.01 6.68 -11.88
N GLY A 170 -2.73 7.17 -12.88
CA GLY A 170 -2.37 8.40 -13.61
C GLY A 170 -2.69 9.67 -12.81
N VAL A 171 -2.29 10.82 -13.36
CA VAL A 171 -2.56 12.14 -12.76
C VAL A 171 -4.06 12.45 -12.61
N ASP A 172 -4.92 11.80 -13.40
CA ASP A 172 -6.39 11.92 -13.34
C ASP A 172 -7.03 11.04 -12.26
N GLY A 173 -6.25 10.23 -11.54
CA GLY A 173 -6.76 9.27 -10.56
C GLY A 173 -7.35 7.98 -11.17
N ARG A 174 -7.24 7.80 -12.49
CA ARG A 174 -7.66 6.55 -13.17
C ARG A 174 -6.53 5.52 -13.18
N PRO A 175 -6.84 4.23 -13.07
CA PRO A 175 -5.85 3.17 -13.24
C PRO A 175 -5.42 3.08 -14.71
N MET A 176 -4.12 3.25 -14.97
CA MET A 176 -3.50 3.13 -16.29
C MET A 176 -3.06 1.69 -16.58
N ASP A 177 -2.36 1.07 -15.63
CA ASP A 177 -1.94 -0.33 -15.68
C ASP A 177 -2.29 -1.03 -14.37
N VAL A 178 -2.65 -2.31 -14.46
CA VAL A 178 -3.02 -3.13 -13.30
C VAL A 178 -2.37 -4.50 -13.45
N ARG A 179 -1.56 -4.87 -12.47
CA ARG A 179 -0.82 -6.13 -12.44
C ARG A 179 -1.14 -6.92 -11.18
N ILE A 180 -1.00 -8.24 -11.27
CA ILE A 180 -1.14 -9.10 -10.10
C ILE A 180 0.22 -9.12 -9.39
N HIS A 181 0.25 -8.58 -8.17
CA HIS A 181 1.40 -8.71 -7.29
C HIS A 181 1.36 -10.04 -6.52
N ARG A 182 0.18 -10.45 -6.05
CA ARG A 182 -0.06 -11.76 -5.45
C ARG A 182 -1.42 -12.31 -5.86
N SER A 183 -1.44 -13.53 -6.39
CA SER A 183 -2.66 -14.26 -6.73
C SER A 183 -3.37 -14.75 -5.46
N SER A 184 -4.70 -14.87 -5.50
CA SER A 184 -5.48 -15.52 -4.43
C SER A 184 -5.39 -17.05 -4.46
N GLY A 185 -4.70 -17.63 -5.47
CA GLY A 185 -4.67 -19.07 -5.73
C GLY A 185 -5.77 -19.56 -6.67
N ASN A 186 -6.65 -18.67 -7.15
CA ASN A 186 -7.68 -19.00 -8.14
C ASN A 186 -7.67 -18.01 -9.31
N ARG A 187 -7.46 -18.53 -10.52
CA ARG A 187 -7.34 -17.71 -11.74
C ARG A 187 -8.60 -16.92 -12.06
N GLU A 188 -9.80 -17.44 -11.75
CA GLU A 188 -11.05 -16.72 -12.02
C GLU A 188 -11.25 -15.54 -11.08
N LEU A 189 -10.83 -15.66 -9.81
CA LEU A 189 -10.82 -14.54 -8.85
C LEU A 189 -9.85 -13.45 -9.29
N ASP A 190 -8.62 -13.83 -9.65
CA ASP A 190 -7.60 -12.89 -10.11
C ASP A 190 -8.07 -12.10 -11.34
N ARG A 191 -8.65 -12.79 -12.32
CA ARG A 191 -9.11 -12.19 -13.57
C ARG A 191 -10.34 -11.29 -13.34
N ALA A 192 -11.20 -11.65 -12.39
CA ALA A 192 -12.33 -10.80 -11.98
C ALA A 192 -11.84 -9.53 -11.27
N ALA A 193 -10.87 -9.66 -10.36
CA ALA A 193 -10.25 -8.54 -9.66
C ALA A 193 -9.62 -7.54 -10.64
N LEU A 194 -8.78 -8.01 -11.57
CA LEU A 194 -8.14 -7.17 -12.59
C LEU A 194 -9.15 -6.35 -13.40
N ARG A 195 -10.17 -7.02 -13.97
CA ARG A 195 -11.18 -6.34 -14.78
C ARG A 195 -12.00 -5.35 -13.98
N HIS A 196 -12.29 -5.67 -12.73
CA HIS A 196 -13.11 -4.82 -11.88
C HIS A 196 -12.38 -3.53 -11.49
N VAL A 197 -11.13 -3.64 -11.05
CA VAL A 197 -10.31 -2.46 -10.72
C VAL A 197 -10.14 -1.56 -11.94
N GLN A 198 -9.82 -2.13 -13.10
CA GLN A 198 -9.57 -1.35 -14.31
C GLN A 198 -10.81 -0.57 -14.79
N ARG A 199 -12.03 -1.03 -14.46
CA ARG A 199 -13.28 -0.46 -14.99
C ARG A 199 -14.05 0.39 -13.99
N ALA A 200 -14.09 -0.04 -12.73
CA ALA A 200 -15.01 0.52 -11.75
C ALA A 200 -14.31 1.32 -10.64
N TRP A 201 -12.98 1.23 -10.53
CA TRP A 201 -12.25 1.88 -9.45
C TRP A 201 -11.69 3.23 -9.90
N THR A 202 -11.58 4.14 -8.94
CA THR A 202 -10.94 5.43 -9.11
C THR A 202 -10.19 5.75 -7.84
N PHE A 203 -8.99 6.31 -8.01
CA PHE A 203 -8.05 6.60 -6.96
C PHE A 203 -7.84 8.11 -6.87
N GLN A 204 -7.34 8.58 -5.73
CA GLN A 204 -6.84 9.94 -5.64
C GLN A 204 -5.41 9.95 -6.22
N PRO A 205 -5.09 10.89 -7.13
CA PRO A 205 -3.74 11.01 -7.66
C PRO A 205 -2.77 11.42 -6.55
N ALA A 206 -1.51 10.99 -6.65
CA ALA A 206 -0.49 11.46 -5.74
C ALA A 206 -0.17 12.93 -6.05
N MET A 207 0.14 13.70 -5.01
CA MET A 207 0.53 15.10 -5.15
C MET A 207 2.00 15.25 -4.81
N ARG A 208 2.78 15.87 -5.69
CA ARG A 208 4.17 16.25 -5.47
C ARG A 208 4.31 17.74 -5.73
N ASP A 209 4.72 18.49 -4.71
CA ASP A 209 4.88 19.95 -4.78
C ASP A 209 3.63 20.69 -5.29
N GLY A 210 2.44 20.16 -4.94
CA GLY A 210 1.14 20.72 -5.37
C GLY A 210 0.70 20.32 -6.78
N VAL A 211 1.49 19.50 -7.49
CA VAL A 211 1.18 18.99 -8.83
C VAL A 211 0.78 17.52 -8.74
N ALA A 212 -0.27 17.13 -9.45
CA ALA A 212 -0.67 15.73 -9.57
C ALA A 212 0.39 14.94 -10.35
N VAL A 213 0.87 13.85 -9.77
CA VAL A 213 1.86 12.94 -10.34
C VAL A 213 1.33 11.52 -10.37
N GLU A 214 1.89 10.72 -11.28
CA GLU A 214 1.57 9.30 -11.36
C GLU A 214 2.06 8.55 -10.12
N ALA A 215 1.33 7.51 -9.73
CA ALA A 215 1.64 6.72 -8.53
C ALA A 215 1.48 5.23 -8.77
N ILE A 216 2.32 4.42 -8.14
CA ILE A 216 2.21 2.95 -8.13
C ILE A 216 2.03 2.49 -6.69
N GLY A 217 0.98 1.71 -6.44
CA GLY A 217 0.72 1.15 -5.12
C GLY A 217 -0.03 -0.18 -5.12
N LEU A 218 -0.03 -0.82 -3.95
CA LEU A 218 -0.60 -2.15 -3.74
C LEU A 218 -1.99 -2.07 -3.13
N VAL A 219 -2.91 -2.85 -3.70
CA VAL A 219 -4.34 -2.85 -3.39
C VAL A 219 -4.79 -4.28 -3.07
N PRO A 220 -5.16 -4.58 -1.82
CA PRO A 220 -5.71 -5.89 -1.46
C PRO A 220 -7.20 -5.95 -1.76
N ILE A 221 -7.64 -7.06 -2.35
CA ILE A 221 -9.05 -7.36 -2.65
C ILE A 221 -9.39 -8.72 -2.06
N ALA A 222 -10.27 -8.72 -1.06
CA ALA A 222 -10.75 -9.94 -0.43
C ALA A 222 -12.04 -10.46 -1.11
N PHE A 223 -12.05 -11.74 -1.44
CA PHE A 223 -13.22 -12.49 -1.87
C PHE A 223 -13.60 -13.49 -0.77
N ASN A 224 -14.74 -13.27 -0.15
CA ASN A 224 -15.32 -14.13 0.89
C ASN A 224 -16.73 -14.57 0.48
N LEU A 225 -17.00 -15.87 0.60
CA LEU A 225 -18.31 -16.48 0.52
C LEU A 225 -18.88 -16.46 1.94
N SER A 226 -19.57 -15.38 2.28
CA SER A 226 -20.40 -15.38 3.48
C SER A 226 -21.46 -16.46 3.31
N ARG A 227 -21.25 -17.65 3.89
CA ARG A 227 -22.28 -18.68 4.00
C ARG A 227 -23.42 -18.07 4.83
N GLY A 228 -24.51 -17.75 4.14
CA GLY A 228 -25.78 -17.40 4.78
C GLY A 228 -26.42 -18.59 5.46
#